data_AF-A0A1V5DMZ2-F1
#
_entry.id   AF-A0A1V5DMZ2-F1
#
_cell.length_a   1.000
_cell.length_b   1.000
_cell.length_c   1.000
_cell.angle_alpha   90.00
_cell.angle_beta   90.00
_cell.angle_gamma   90.00
#
_symmetry.space_group_name_H-M   'P 1'
#
loop_
_entity.id
_entity.type
_entity.pdbx_description
1 polymer ?
#
loop_
_entity_poly.entity_id
_entity_poly.type
_entity_poly.pdbx_seq_one_letter_code
_entity_poly.pdbx_strand_id
1 'polypeptide(L)'
;MLATERIDPINSVEILFNEIFQHVFQNNHAREYLGYSQISQTFSAEGFPGWYLWFNDIKGAYCIETTGESVHPVNKDSMNFMQCDAVRMVQFVLRYFPTPDEKNYNYFSRAEQIFRKGSDFDATGTPTFEGKRNMPDVFYAVGHVTISLDQSSNVIDFSCRAADSCKNYKTDSLALSDNAGVKTREISRNRDVEGWNLSRHIFDKIISAYIFMTHQQPAFISAAACPLNEYPIDDSGNVRAIKNAQFMKLLLLVSFRKSDDLHATETTLRSQSKNFIGLWNDSTVIPAQWNNSLWWSINDHHFHDNDCCLCSCYSEQH
;
A
#
# COMPACT_ATOMS: atom_id res chain seq x y z
N MET A 1 40.67 -3.05 5.87
CA MET A 1 39.50 -3.53 5.12
C MET A 1 38.35 -3.55 6.12
N LEU A 2 37.62 -2.43 6.22
CA LEU A 2 36.50 -2.32 7.16
C LEU A 2 35.36 -3.17 6.60
N ALA A 3 34.96 -4.20 7.34
CA ALA A 3 33.72 -4.91 7.07
C ALA A 3 32.59 -3.88 7.22
N THR A 4 32.06 -3.40 6.11
CA THR A 4 30.79 -2.69 6.10
C THR A 4 29.76 -3.72 6.53
N GLU A 5 29.28 -3.62 7.77
CA GLU A 5 28.14 -4.39 8.23
C GLU A 5 27.01 -4.20 7.22
N ARG A 6 26.67 -5.29 6.55
CA ARG A 6 25.63 -5.29 5.53
C ARG A 6 24.30 -5.25 6.28
N ILE A 7 23.81 -4.04 6.54
CA ILE A 7 22.49 -3.81 7.12
C ILE A 7 21.45 -4.46 6.20
N ASP A 8 20.68 -5.39 6.78
CA ASP A 8 19.53 -6.00 6.11
C ASP A 8 18.39 -4.98 6.00
N PRO A 9 17.98 -4.58 4.79
CA PRO A 9 16.94 -3.57 4.62
C PRO A 9 15.56 -4.07 5.06
N ILE A 10 15.29 -5.38 5.01
CA ILE A 10 13.99 -5.91 5.46
C ILE A 10 13.88 -5.69 6.97
N ASN A 11 14.90 -6.09 7.72
CA ASN A 11 14.97 -5.84 9.16
C ASN A 11 14.95 -4.32 9.48
N SER A 12 15.61 -3.50 8.67
CA SER A 12 15.59 -2.04 8.87
C SER A 12 14.20 -1.44 8.72
N VAL A 13 13.45 -1.86 7.69
CA VAL A 13 12.08 -1.40 7.48
C VAL A 13 11.12 -2.02 8.51
N GLU A 14 11.38 -3.23 8.98
CA GLU A 14 10.63 -3.83 10.10
C GLU A 14 10.77 -3.00 11.37
N ILE A 15 12.00 -2.65 11.74
CA ILE A 15 12.28 -1.77 12.89
C ILE A 15 11.57 -0.44 12.71
N LEU A 16 11.69 0.19 11.53
CA LEU A 16 11.00 1.44 11.21
C LEU A 16 9.48 1.35 11.42
N PHE A 17 8.81 0.34 10.87
CA PHE A 17 7.36 0.19 11.06
C PHE A 17 6.99 -0.08 12.51
N ASN A 18 7.76 -0.91 13.21
CA ASN A 18 7.55 -1.15 14.64
C ASN A 18 7.69 0.13 15.45
N GLU A 19 8.68 0.98 15.17
CA GLU A 19 8.84 2.28 15.82
C GLU A 19 7.66 3.21 15.51
N ILE A 20 7.28 3.34 14.24
CA ILE A 20 6.12 4.17 13.82
C ILE A 20 4.87 3.74 14.60
N PHE A 21 4.57 2.45 14.59
CA PHE A 21 3.36 1.95 15.22
C PHE A 21 3.44 2.01 16.75
N GLN A 22 4.60 1.76 17.37
CA GLN A 22 4.77 1.92 18.81
C GLN A 22 4.50 3.36 19.24
N HIS A 23 5.06 4.37 18.56
CA HIS A 23 4.83 5.77 18.89
C HIS A 23 3.34 6.13 18.79
N VAL A 24 2.67 5.71 17.71
CA VAL A 24 1.24 5.96 17.54
C VAL A 24 0.40 5.27 18.61
N PHE A 25 0.63 3.98 18.87
CA PHE A 25 -0.22 3.20 19.79
C PHE A 25 0.09 3.42 21.27
N GLN A 26 1.23 4.00 21.62
CA GLN A 26 1.53 4.45 22.99
C GLN A 26 0.93 5.82 23.30
N ASN A 27 0.57 6.61 22.29
CA ASN A 27 -0.09 7.91 22.46
C ASN A 27 -1.56 7.83 22.02
N ASN A 28 -2.48 7.69 22.98
CA ASN A 28 -3.92 7.55 22.68
C ASN A 28 -4.48 8.72 21.85
N HIS A 29 -4.04 9.95 22.13
CA HIS A 29 -4.49 11.12 21.38
C HIS A 29 -4.00 11.08 19.94
N ALA A 30 -2.74 10.71 19.70
CA ALA A 30 -2.20 10.54 18.35
C ALA A 30 -2.90 9.39 17.62
N ARG A 31 -3.11 8.25 18.29
CA ARG A 31 -3.84 7.10 17.73
C ARG A 31 -5.24 7.49 17.27
N GLU A 32 -6.01 8.15 18.13
CA GLU A 32 -7.38 8.60 17.82
C GLU A 32 -7.39 9.64 16.71
N TYR A 33 -6.49 10.63 16.78
CA TYR A 33 -6.38 11.71 15.80
C TYR A 33 -6.00 11.20 14.40
N LEU A 34 -5.01 10.30 14.33
CA LEU A 34 -4.60 9.66 13.08
C LEU A 34 -5.63 8.59 12.63
N GLY A 35 -6.57 8.23 13.50
CA GLY A 35 -7.69 7.34 13.20
C GLY A 35 -7.35 5.86 13.20
N TYR A 36 -6.26 5.46 13.85
CA TYR A 36 -5.93 4.05 14.07
C TYR A 36 -6.84 3.49 15.18
N SER A 37 -7.38 2.28 15.00
CA SER A 37 -8.14 1.60 16.05
C SER A 37 -7.37 0.43 16.64
N GLN A 38 -6.77 -0.40 15.78
CA GLN A 38 -6.09 -1.63 16.17
C GLN A 38 -4.90 -1.91 15.26
N ILE A 39 -3.96 -2.69 15.78
CA ILE A 39 -2.83 -3.24 15.04
C ILE A 39 -2.57 -4.67 15.50
N SER A 40 -2.15 -5.52 14.57
CA SER A 40 -1.61 -6.85 14.88
C SER A 40 -0.45 -7.14 13.95
N GLN A 41 0.69 -7.56 14.49
CA GLN A 41 1.78 -8.06 13.67
C GLN A 41 1.43 -9.44 13.09
N THR A 42 1.92 -9.73 11.89
CA THR A 42 1.79 -11.02 11.20
C THR A 42 3.07 -11.30 10.44
N PHE A 43 3.29 -12.57 10.08
CA PHE A 43 4.39 -12.96 9.20
C PHE A 43 3.85 -13.65 7.94
N SER A 44 4.52 -13.46 6.80
CA SER A 44 4.25 -14.22 5.58
C SER A 44 4.67 -15.69 5.77
N ALA A 45 4.31 -16.57 4.81
CA ALA A 45 4.74 -17.97 4.85
C ALA A 45 6.27 -18.11 4.78
N GLU A 46 6.94 -17.17 4.13
CA GLU A 46 8.39 -17.05 3.99
C GLU A 46 9.05 -16.40 5.22
N GLY A 47 8.26 -16.02 6.23
CA GLY A 47 8.75 -15.38 7.45
C GLY A 47 8.98 -13.88 7.34
N PHE A 48 8.51 -13.23 6.27
CA PHE A 48 8.64 -11.77 6.16
C PHE A 48 7.64 -11.03 7.05
N PRO A 49 8.01 -9.84 7.57
CA PRO A 49 7.14 -9.08 8.45
C PRO A 49 5.96 -8.46 7.69
N GLY A 50 4.84 -8.38 8.39
CA GLY A 50 3.63 -7.69 7.98
C GLY A 50 2.77 -7.24 9.16
N TRP A 51 1.78 -6.40 8.89
CA TRP A 51 0.89 -5.84 9.89
C TRP A 51 -0.54 -5.79 9.38
N TYR A 52 -1.47 -6.23 10.20
CA TYR A 52 -2.88 -5.90 10.08
C TYR A 52 -3.16 -4.58 10.77
N LEU A 53 -3.90 -3.71 10.08
CA LEU A 53 -4.23 -2.36 10.54
C LEU A 53 -5.72 -2.12 10.40
N TRP A 54 -6.33 -1.57 11.45
CA TRP A 54 -7.73 -1.15 11.46
C TRP A 54 -7.82 0.34 11.74
N PHE A 55 -8.81 0.98 11.13
CA PHE A 55 -9.03 2.42 11.22
C PHE A 55 -10.46 2.72 11.67
N ASN A 56 -10.68 3.91 12.22
CA ASN A 56 -12.00 4.33 12.70
C ASN A 56 -12.96 4.75 11.57
N ASP A 57 -12.41 5.14 10.42
CA ASP A 57 -13.14 5.67 9.27
C ASP A 57 -13.54 4.59 8.25
N ILE A 58 -13.03 3.36 8.40
CA ILE A 58 -13.26 2.24 7.49
C ILE A 58 -13.53 0.96 8.30
N LYS A 59 -14.51 0.16 7.86
CA LYS A 59 -14.91 -1.07 8.55
C LYS A 59 -13.97 -2.26 8.31
N GLY A 60 -13.45 -2.39 7.09
CA GLY A 60 -12.56 -3.48 6.72
C GLY A 60 -11.17 -3.35 7.34
N ALA A 61 -10.41 -4.44 7.27
CA ALA A 61 -9.05 -4.50 7.77
C ALA A 61 -8.05 -4.34 6.61
N TYR A 62 -6.95 -3.65 6.87
CA TYR A 62 -5.81 -3.61 5.95
C TYR A 62 -4.76 -4.63 6.34
N CYS A 63 -4.01 -5.11 5.36
CA CYS A 63 -2.73 -5.79 5.58
C CYS A 63 -1.65 -5.13 4.74
N ILE A 64 -0.52 -4.85 5.36
CA ILE A 64 0.71 -4.47 4.70
C ILE A 64 1.74 -5.58 4.95
N GLU A 65 2.22 -6.21 3.89
CA GLU A 65 3.13 -7.37 3.98
C GLU A 65 4.29 -7.22 3.00
N THR A 66 5.50 -7.51 3.46
CA THR A 66 6.71 -7.43 2.65
C THR A 66 6.68 -8.52 1.57
N THR A 67 6.92 -8.15 0.32
CA THR A 67 7.08 -9.10 -0.80
C THR A 67 8.55 -9.37 -1.14
N GLY A 68 9.48 -8.81 -0.35
CA GLY A 68 10.92 -9.00 -0.46
C GLY A 68 11.71 -7.71 -0.72
N GLU A 69 13.03 -7.86 -0.82
CA GLU A 69 13.97 -6.81 -1.21
C GLU A 69 14.15 -6.80 -2.73
N SER A 70 14.23 -5.60 -3.32
CA SER A 70 14.83 -5.42 -4.65
C SER A 70 16.07 -4.55 -4.54
N VAL A 71 17.24 -5.13 -4.84
CA VAL A 71 18.46 -4.36 -5.10
C VAL A 71 18.47 -4.03 -6.58
N HIS A 72 18.26 -2.77 -6.95
CA HIS A 72 18.45 -2.38 -8.34
C HIS A 72 19.95 -2.15 -8.59
N PRO A 73 20.61 -2.97 -9.44
CA PRO A 73 21.87 -2.53 -10.04
C PRO A 73 21.57 -1.31 -10.92
N VAL A 74 22.52 -0.37 -10.96
CA VAL A 74 22.48 0.84 -11.77
C VAL A 74 22.29 0.48 -13.25
N ASN A 75 21.06 0.35 -13.73
CA ASN A 75 20.78 0.14 -15.16
C ASN A 75 19.44 0.75 -15.60
N LYS A 76 19.45 1.29 -16.82
CA LYS A 76 18.67 2.46 -17.29
C LYS A 76 17.16 2.28 -17.59
N ASP A 77 16.57 1.10 -17.45
CA ASP A 77 15.26 0.81 -18.09
C ASP A 77 14.08 0.48 -17.15
N SER A 78 14.23 0.68 -15.84
CA SER A 78 13.11 0.58 -14.89
C SER A 78 12.85 1.95 -14.27
N MET A 79 11.57 2.29 -14.03
CA MET A 79 11.15 3.56 -13.42
C MET A 79 11.67 3.67 -11.98
N ASN A 80 12.97 3.99 -11.85
CA ASN A 80 13.72 3.92 -10.62
C ASN A 80 13.99 5.34 -10.13
N PHE A 81 13.18 5.76 -9.16
CA PHE A 81 13.30 7.02 -8.47
C PHE A 81 14.66 7.09 -7.77
N MET A 82 15.45 8.08 -8.22
CA MET A 82 16.72 8.54 -7.65
C MET A 82 17.94 7.61 -7.73
N GLN A 83 19.01 8.16 -8.31
CA GLN A 83 20.33 7.56 -8.49
C GLN A 83 21.30 8.22 -7.49
N CYS A 84 21.36 7.72 -6.27
CA CYS A 84 22.34 8.08 -5.24
C CYS A 84 22.70 6.80 -4.45
N ASP A 85 23.94 6.32 -4.57
CA ASP A 85 24.43 5.06 -3.99
C ASP A 85 23.48 3.85 -4.19
N ALA A 86 23.80 2.69 -3.61
CA ALA A 86 22.90 1.54 -3.70
C ALA A 86 21.67 1.77 -2.79
N VAL A 87 20.68 2.52 -3.28
CA VAL A 87 19.36 2.63 -2.64
C VAL A 87 18.77 1.23 -2.53
N ARG A 88 18.58 0.77 -1.29
CA ARG A 88 17.89 -0.50 -1.04
C ARG A 88 16.39 -0.24 -0.98
N MET A 89 15.62 -1.06 -1.65
CA MET A 89 14.16 -0.92 -1.71
C MET A 89 13.50 -2.17 -1.12
N VAL A 90 12.57 -1.94 -0.21
CA VAL A 90 11.68 -3.00 0.32
C VAL A 90 10.29 -2.75 -0.23
N GLN A 91 9.72 -3.77 -0.86
CA GLN A 91 8.39 -3.68 -1.46
C GLN A 91 7.37 -4.37 -0.55
N PHE A 92 6.21 -3.74 -0.42
CA PHE A 92 5.07 -4.23 0.33
C PHE A 92 3.87 -4.37 -0.59
N VAL A 93 3.10 -5.44 -0.43
CA VAL A 93 1.75 -5.53 -0.97
C VAL A 93 0.77 -4.93 0.04
N LEU A 94 -0.16 -4.13 -0.45
CA LEU A 94 -1.30 -3.63 0.31
C LEU A 94 -2.52 -4.49 -0.01
N ARG A 95 -3.13 -5.06 1.01
CA ARG A 95 -4.39 -5.78 0.91
C ARG A 95 -5.47 -5.08 1.72
N TYR A 96 -6.69 -5.09 1.20
CA TYR A 96 -7.87 -4.61 1.92
C TYR A 96 -8.91 -5.72 2.02
N PHE A 97 -9.27 -6.10 3.24
CA PHE A 97 -10.25 -7.15 3.53
C PHE A 97 -11.59 -6.51 3.89
N PRO A 98 -12.51 -6.38 2.92
CA PRO A 98 -13.75 -5.69 3.17
C PRO A 98 -14.68 -6.47 4.10
N THR A 99 -15.48 -5.80 4.91
CA THR A 99 -16.59 -6.42 5.64
C THR A 99 -17.76 -6.69 4.69
N PRO A 100 -18.52 -7.80 4.83
CA PRO A 100 -19.63 -8.11 3.91
C PRO A 100 -20.76 -7.07 3.85
N ASP A 101 -20.85 -6.18 4.84
CA ASP A 101 -21.85 -5.13 4.96
C ASP A 101 -21.41 -3.77 4.39
N GLU A 102 -20.16 -3.64 3.92
CA GLU A 102 -19.69 -2.41 3.31
C GLU A 102 -19.92 -2.36 1.79
N LYS A 103 -19.98 -1.13 1.24
CA LYS A 103 -20.18 -0.93 -0.21
C LYS A 103 -19.04 -1.53 -1.04
N ASN A 104 -17.79 -1.37 -0.57
CA ASN A 104 -16.59 -1.84 -1.27
C ASN A 104 -16.58 -3.35 -1.50
N TYR A 105 -17.21 -4.14 -0.63
CA TYR A 105 -17.26 -5.60 -0.73
C TYR A 105 -17.78 -6.09 -2.10
N ASN A 106 -18.79 -5.42 -2.65
CA ASN A 106 -19.42 -5.82 -3.90
C ASN A 106 -18.55 -5.56 -5.14
N TYR A 107 -17.47 -4.79 -4.99
CA TYR A 107 -16.52 -4.49 -6.05
C TYR A 107 -15.37 -5.50 -6.14
N PHE A 108 -15.18 -6.32 -5.11
CA PHE A 108 -14.27 -7.46 -5.15
C PHE A 108 -14.90 -8.61 -5.93
N SER A 109 -14.04 -9.53 -6.39
CA SER A 109 -14.48 -10.67 -7.17
C SER A 109 -15.41 -11.59 -6.44
N ARG A 110 -16.22 -12.34 -7.20
CA ARG A 110 -17.11 -13.31 -6.58
C ARG A 110 -16.34 -14.36 -5.78
N ALA A 111 -15.15 -14.73 -6.24
CA ALA A 111 -14.24 -15.62 -5.52
C ALA A 111 -13.75 -15.01 -4.20
N GLU A 112 -13.29 -13.75 -4.22
CA GLU A 112 -12.92 -13.01 -2.99
C GLU A 112 -14.12 -12.90 -2.06
N GLN A 113 -15.29 -12.51 -2.55
CA GLN A 113 -16.52 -12.44 -1.75
C GLN A 113 -16.87 -13.76 -1.06
N ILE A 114 -16.82 -14.88 -1.78
CA ILE A 114 -17.08 -16.21 -1.21
C ILE A 114 -16.02 -16.55 -0.16
N PHE A 115 -14.75 -16.34 -0.48
CA PHE A 115 -13.62 -16.59 0.41
C PHE A 115 -13.74 -15.77 1.71
N ARG A 116 -14.13 -14.49 1.61
CA ARG A 116 -14.32 -13.58 2.75
C ARG A 116 -15.39 -14.04 3.75
N LYS A 117 -16.42 -14.74 3.25
CA LYS A 117 -17.54 -15.28 4.05
C LYS A 117 -17.28 -16.69 4.56
N GLY A 118 -16.20 -17.33 4.12
CA GLY A 118 -15.80 -18.67 4.57
C GLY A 118 -15.20 -18.67 5.97
N SER A 119 -14.86 -19.87 6.45
CA SER A 119 -14.14 -20.08 7.71
C SER A 119 -12.66 -19.63 7.67
N ASP A 120 -12.18 -19.22 6.51
CA ASP A 120 -10.82 -18.73 6.32
C ASP A 120 -10.58 -17.37 6.99
N PHE A 121 -11.63 -16.67 7.40
CA PHE A 121 -11.56 -15.39 8.14
C PHE A 121 -12.05 -15.55 9.58
N ASP A 122 -11.40 -14.85 10.50
CA ASP A 122 -11.81 -14.79 11.89
C ASP A 122 -12.76 -13.60 12.19
N ALA A 123 -13.16 -13.47 13.45
CA ALA A 123 -14.09 -12.44 13.90
C ALA A 123 -13.53 -11.01 13.80
N THR A 124 -12.21 -10.82 13.70
CA THR A 124 -11.57 -9.50 13.51
C THR A 124 -11.63 -9.03 12.06
N GLY A 125 -12.04 -9.93 11.15
CA GLY A 125 -12.16 -9.65 9.73
C GLY A 125 -10.86 -9.80 8.95
N THR A 126 -9.84 -10.43 9.54
CA THR A 126 -8.59 -10.84 8.87
C THR A 126 -8.58 -12.35 8.59
N PRO A 127 -7.73 -12.82 7.66
CA PRO A 127 -7.54 -14.24 7.45
C PRO A 127 -7.01 -14.94 8.71
N THR A 128 -7.58 -16.10 9.02
CA THR A 128 -6.98 -17.07 9.95
C THR A 128 -5.62 -17.55 9.42
N PHE A 129 -4.84 -18.24 10.26
CA PHE A 129 -3.57 -18.82 9.82
C PHE A 129 -3.73 -19.77 8.62
N GLU A 130 -4.70 -20.69 8.68
CA GLU A 130 -5.00 -21.60 7.58
C GLU A 130 -5.58 -20.85 6.36
N GLY A 131 -6.47 -19.89 6.61
CA GLY A 131 -7.02 -19.05 5.55
C GLY A 131 -5.93 -18.28 4.80
N LYS A 132 -4.94 -17.73 5.50
CA LYS A 132 -3.80 -17.04 4.89
C LYS A 132 -2.98 -17.97 3.98
N ARG A 133 -2.74 -19.22 4.40
CA ARG A 133 -2.01 -20.22 3.59
C ARG A 133 -2.76 -20.63 2.32
N ASN A 134 -4.08 -20.66 2.38
CA ASN A 134 -4.93 -21.05 1.26
C ASN A 134 -5.32 -19.88 0.36
N MET A 135 -5.06 -18.64 0.78
CA MET A 135 -5.44 -17.43 0.05
C MET A 135 -4.53 -17.22 -1.16
N PRO A 136 -5.09 -17.12 -2.39
CA PRO A 136 -4.28 -16.78 -3.56
C PRO A 136 -3.63 -15.39 -3.43
N ASP A 137 -2.37 -15.25 -3.86
CA ASP A 137 -1.60 -14.01 -3.72
C ASP A 137 -2.25 -12.76 -4.32
N VAL A 138 -3.12 -12.91 -5.31
CA VAL A 138 -3.80 -11.79 -5.96
C VAL A 138 -5.06 -11.33 -5.20
N PHE A 139 -5.57 -12.14 -4.27
CA PHE A 139 -6.79 -11.83 -3.54
C PHE A 139 -6.59 -10.63 -2.62
N TYR A 140 -7.52 -9.69 -2.67
CA TYR A 140 -7.56 -8.49 -1.86
C TYR A 140 -6.42 -7.49 -2.09
N ALA A 141 -5.47 -7.76 -3.00
CA ALA A 141 -4.37 -6.85 -3.29
C ALA A 141 -4.88 -5.58 -3.99
N VAL A 142 -4.71 -4.42 -3.36
CA VAL A 142 -5.21 -3.13 -3.87
C VAL A 142 -4.10 -2.21 -4.35
N GLY A 143 -2.86 -2.43 -3.90
CA GLY A 143 -1.71 -1.63 -4.29
C GLY A 143 -0.42 -2.13 -3.69
N HIS A 144 0.62 -1.32 -3.78
CA HIS A 144 1.92 -1.60 -3.19
C HIS A 144 2.52 -0.33 -2.61
N VAL A 145 3.31 -0.50 -1.57
CA VAL A 145 4.20 0.54 -1.03
C VAL A 145 5.64 0.11 -1.23
N THR A 146 6.50 1.04 -1.61
CA THR A 146 7.95 0.81 -1.62
C THR A 146 8.60 1.80 -0.66
N ILE A 147 9.44 1.26 0.22
CA ILE A 147 10.30 2.04 1.11
C ILE A 147 11.71 2.00 0.54
N SER A 148 12.25 3.18 0.25
CA SER A 148 13.62 3.35 -0.23
C SER A 148 14.48 3.85 0.91
N LEU A 149 15.57 3.13 1.18
CA LEU A 149 16.55 3.47 2.21
C LEU A 149 17.86 3.91 1.55
N ASP A 150 18.23 5.16 1.76
CA ASP A 150 19.55 5.67 1.40
C ASP A 150 20.45 5.68 2.64
N GLN A 151 21.39 4.73 2.68
CA GLN A 151 22.27 4.53 3.82
C GLN A 151 23.31 5.66 3.98
N SER A 152 23.68 6.37 2.90
CA SER A 152 24.71 7.42 3.01
C SER A 152 24.13 8.72 3.54
N SER A 153 22.85 8.98 3.26
CA SER A 153 22.14 10.18 3.74
C SER A 153 21.20 9.92 4.93
N ASN A 154 21.00 8.66 5.32
CA ASN A 154 19.99 8.23 6.31
C ASN A 154 18.58 8.75 5.97
N VAL A 155 18.25 8.76 4.68
CA VAL A 155 16.96 9.25 4.17
C VAL A 155 16.07 8.07 3.82
N ILE A 156 14.82 8.17 4.27
CA ILE A 156 13.74 7.25 3.96
C ILE A 156 12.78 7.95 3.01
N ASP A 157 12.52 7.33 1.86
CA ASP A 157 11.48 7.77 0.93
C ASP A 157 10.38 6.71 0.82
N PHE A 158 9.15 7.18 0.70
CA PHE A 158 7.97 6.33 0.65
C PHE A 158 7.29 6.52 -0.70
N SER A 159 6.92 5.43 -1.36
CA SER A 159 6.09 5.51 -2.56
C SER A 159 4.92 4.55 -2.52
N CYS A 160 3.78 4.99 -3.04
CA CYS A 160 2.57 4.19 -3.18
C CYS A 160 2.19 4.08 -4.66
N ARG A 161 1.94 2.84 -5.10
CA ARG A 161 1.53 2.53 -6.48
C ARG A 161 0.27 1.68 -6.48
N ALA A 162 -0.74 2.08 -7.23
CA ALA A 162 -1.96 1.30 -7.42
C ALA A 162 -2.63 1.64 -8.75
N ALA A 163 -3.48 0.74 -9.24
CA ALA A 163 -4.36 1.06 -10.36
C ALA A 163 -5.49 1.97 -9.85
N ASP A 164 -5.91 2.94 -10.66
CA ASP A 164 -7.06 3.80 -10.35
C ASP A 164 -8.30 2.93 -10.07
N SER A 165 -8.58 1.99 -10.99
CA SER A 165 -9.50 0.87 -10.78
C SER A 165 -8.82 -0.47 -11.15
N CYS A 166 -8.88 -1.44 -10.24
CA CYS A 166 -8.42 -2.80 -10.42
C CYS A 166 -9.52 -3.63 -11.09
N LYS A 167 -9.57 -3.60 -12.44
CA LYS A 167 -10.49 -4.43 -13.21
C LYS A 167 -9.85 -5.72 -13.68
N ASN A 168 -10.46 -6.84 -13.30
CA ASN A 168 -10.15 -8.15 -13.86
C ASN A 168 -11.35 -8.63 -14.67
N TYR A 169 -11.12 -8.90 -15.95
CA TYR A 169 -12.08 -9.57 -16.81
C TYR A 169 -11.66 -11.05 -16.88
N LYS A 170 -12.49 -11.96 -16.37
CA LYS A 170 -12.36 -13.38 -16.71
C LYS A 170 -13.34 -13.70 -17.82
N THR A 171 -12.85 -14.29 -18.90
CA THR A 171 -13.66 -14.77 -20.03
C THR A 171 -14.21 -16.18 -19.77
N ASP A 172 -13.92 -16.78 -18.61
CA ASP A 172 -14.54 -18.04 -18.21
C ASP A 172 -15.97 -17.78 -17.73
N SER A 173 -16.88 -17.82 -18.70
CA SER A 173 -18.30 -17.95 -18.49
C SER A 173 -18.57 -19.10 -17.52
N LEU A 174 -19.09 -18.78 -16.33
CA LEU A 174 -19.93 -19.72 -15.58
C LEU A 174 -21.15 -20.00 -16.48
N ALA A 175 -21.09 -21.09 -17.23
CA ALA A 175 -22.23 -21.58 -17.99
C ALA A 175 -23.23 -22.17 -17.01
N LEU A 176 -24.12 -21.32 -16.47
CA LEU A 176 -25.32 -21.79 -15.79
C LEU A 176 -26.30 -22.23 -16.87
N SER A 177 -26.62 -23.52 -16.89
CA SER A 177 -27.73 -24.03 -17.70
C SER A 177 -29.02 -23.62 -16.99
N ASP A 178 -29.88 -22.86 -17.66
CA ASP A 178 -31.26 -22.74 -17.20
C ASP A 178 -32.02 -24.08 -17.39
N ASN A 179 -33.22 -24.19 -16.82
CA ASN A 179 -34.07 -25.38 -16.95
C ASN A 179 -34.52 -25.65 -18.42
N ALA A 180 -34.16 -24.77 -19.37
CA ALA A 180 -34.43 -24.90 -20.80
C ALA A 180 -33.17 -25.23 -21.62
N GLY A 181 -32.00 -25.41 -20.99
CA GLY A 181 -30.74 -25.74 -21.64
C GLY A 181 -30.07 -24.56 -22.38
N VAL A 182 -30.54 -23.33 -22.18
CA VAL A 182 -29.93 -22.13 -22.76
C VAL A 182 -28.72 -21.74 -21.89
N LYS A 183 -27.53 -21.84 -22.48
CA LYS A 183 -26.29 -21.35 -21.86
C LYS A 183 -26.24 -19.82 -21.99
N THR A 184 -26.75 -19.10 -21.01
CA THR A 184 -26.46 -17.67 -20.90
C THR A 184 -25.00 -17.48 -20.48
N ARG A 185 -24.16 -17.03 -21.42
CA ARG A 185 -22.80 -16.56 -21.12
C ARG A 185 -22.89 -15.18 -20.48
N GLU A 186 -22.87 -15.12 -19.17
CA GLU A 186 -22.75 -13.84 -18.47
C GLU A 186 -21.26 -13.47 -18.42
N ILE A 187 -20.88 -12.37 -19.07
CA ILE A 187 -19.58 -11.72 -18.85
C ILE A 187 -19.65 -11.11 -17.45
N SER A 188 -19.41 -11.94 -16.44
CA SER A 188 -19.45 -11.46 -15.07
C SER A 188 -18.27 -10.51 -14.85
N ARG A 189 -18.57 -9.25 -14.52
CA ARG A 189 -17.58 -8.25 -14.07
C ARG A 189 -16.88 -8.84 -12.85
N ASN A 190 -15.68 -9.39 -13.04
CA ASN A 190 -15.08 -10.21 -11.98
C ASN A 190 -14.38 -9.36 -10.93
N ARG A 191 -13.98 -8.11 -11.16
CA ARG A 191 -13.42 -7.23 -10.10
C ARG A 191 -13.45 -5.78 -10.60
N ASP A 192 -13.76 -4.81 -9.74
CA ASP A 192 -13.68 -3.38 -10.06
C ASP A 192 -13.47 -2.54 -8.79
N VAL A 193 -12.33 -2.78 -8.14
CA VAL A 193 -12.00 -2.13 -6.87
C VAL A 193 -11.29 -0.81 -7.14
N GLU A 194 -11.63 0.25 -6.40
CA GLU A 194 -10.91 1.53 -6.40
C GLU A 194 -9.53 1.38 -5.73
N GLY A 195 -8.60 0.75 -6.44
CA GLY A 195 -7.29 0.37 -5.91
C GLY A 195 -6.50 1.57 -5.42
N TRP A 196 -6.55 2.69 -6.15
CA TRP A 196 -5.88 3.92 -5.77
C TRP A 196 -6.43 4.50 -4.48
N ASN A 197 -7.75 4.65 -4.36
CA ASN A 197 -8.36 5.23 -3.15
C ASN A 197 -8.07 4.39 -1.91
N LEU A 198 -8.18 3.06 -2.01
CA LEU A 198 -7.88 2.17 -0.88
C LEU A 198 -6.40 2.19 -0.51
N SER A 199 -5.49 2.23 -1.50
CA SER A 199 -4.05 2.27 -1.25
C SER A 199 -3.59 3.63 -0.74
N ARG A 200 -4.17 4.71 -1.27
CA ARG A 200 -3.88 6.08 -0.87
C ARG A 200 -4.29 6.30 0.59
N HIS A 201 -5.45 5.77 1.00
CA HIS A 201 -5.92 5.85 2.39
C HIS A 201 -4.88 5.29 3.38
N ILE A 202 -4.47 4.02 3.24
CA ILE A 202 -3.49 3.43 4.16
C ILE A 202 -2.12 4.11 4.04
N PHE A 203 -1.71 4.52 2.84
CA PHE A 203 -0.47 5.24 2.63
C PHE A 203 -0.46 6.58 3.36
N ASP A 204 -1.55 7.34 3.28
CA ASP A 204 -1.73 8.60 4.00
C ASP A 204 -1.60 8.40 5.51
N LYS A 205 -2.16 7.32 6.05
CA LYS A 205 -2.05 6.96 7.48
C LYS A 205 -0.61 6.66 7.88
N ILE A 206 0.11 5.84 7.09
CA ILE A 206 1.52 5.50 7.33
C ILE A 206 2.40 6.75 7.31
N ILE A 207 2.26 7.61 6.29
CA ILE A 207 3.04 8.85 6.19
C ILE A 207 2.74 9.77 7.37
N SER A 208 1.47 9.89 7.75
CA SER A 208 1.06 10.71 8.90
C SER A 208 1.66 10.19 10.20
N ALA A 209 1.65 8.88 10.41
CA ALA A 209 2.26 8.23 11.58
C ALA A 209 3.79 8.44 11.62
N TYR A 210 4.44 8.36 10.46
CA TYR A 210 5.88 8.64 10.33
C TYR A 210 6.22 10.12 10.63
N ILE A 211 5.41 11.05 10.12
CA ILE A 211 5.57 12.49 10.41
C ILE A 211 5.38 12.76 11.90
N PHE A 212 4.36 12.15 12.52
CA PHE A 212 4.14 12.25 13.96
C PHE A 212 5.37 11.77 14.76
N MET A 213 5.93 10.62 14.39
CA MET A 213 7.12 10.05 15.06
C MET A 213 8.37 10.91 14.87
N THR A 214 8.61 11.39 13.65
CA THR A 214 9.87 12.08 13.29
C THR A 214 9.82 13.59 13.45
N HIS A 215 8.63 14.16 13.64
CA HIS A 215 8.35 15.59 13.56
C HIS A 215 8.86 16.26 12.27
N GLN A 216 9.09 15.48 11.21
CA GLN A 216 9.60 15.99 9.94
C GLN A 216 8.50 16.00 8.89
N GLN A 217 8.24 17.15 8.29
CA GLN A 217 7.32 17.27 7.14
C GLN A 217 7.97 16.76 5.85
N PRO A 218 7.18 16.34 4.84
CA PRO A 218 7.71 16.00 3.53
C PRO A 218 8.52 17.16 2.94
N ALA A 219 9.70 16.88 2.40
CA ALA A 219 10.48 17.87 1.68
C ALA A 219 9.90 18.15 0.29
N PHE A 220 9.40 17.10 -0.36
CA PHE A 220 8.59 17.22 -1.57
C PHE A 220 7.73 15.98 -1.77
N ILE A 221 6.73 16.12 -2.62
CA ILE A 221 5.94 15.02 -3.15
C ILE A 221 5.99 15.03 -4.67
N SER A 222 5.86 13.87 -5.29
CA SER A 222 5.82 13.74 -6.75
C SER A 222 4.77 12.74 -7.17
N ALA A 223 4.02 13.04 -8.22
CA ALA A 223 3.01 12.17 -8.79
C ALA A 223 3.33 11.81 -10.24
N ALA A 224 3.04 10.57 -10.61
CA ALA A 224 3.12 10.08 -11.98
C ALA A 224 1.98 9.12 -12.28
N ALA A 225 1.65 8.95 -13.56
CA ALA A 225 0.72 7.96 -14.04
C ALA A 225 1.31 7.14 -15.18
N CYS A 226 0.95 5.86 -15.24
CA CYS A 226 1.38 4.96 -16.29
C CYS A 226 0.17 4.19 -16.82
N PRO A 227 -0.10 4.15 -18.14
CA PRO A 227 -1.17 3.34 -18.68
C PRO A 227 -0.90 1.86 -18.37
N LEU A 228 -1.95 1.14 -17.96
CA LEU A 228 -1.91 -0.30 -17.76
C LEU A 228 -2.23 -1.01 -19.07
N ASN A 229 -1.63 -2.20 -19.21
CA ASN A 229 -2.04 -3.14 -20.23
C ASN A 229 -3.25 -3.90 -19.71
N GLU A 230 -4.31 -3.98 -20.51
CA GLU A 230 -5.31 -5.00 -20.40
C GLU A 230 -4.82 -6.27 -21.07
N TYR A 231 -5.27 -7.42 -20.57
CA TYR A 231 -4.96 -8.73 -21.12
C TYR A 231 -6.26 -9.48 -21.42
N PRO A 232 -7.10 -9.02 -22.37
CA PRO A 232 -8.26 -9.78 -22.78
C PRO A 232 -7.84 -11.16 -23.33
N ILE A 233 -8.64 -12.17 -22.99
CA ILE A 233 -8.56 -13.50 -23.56
C ILE A 233 -9.64 -13.57 -24.65
N ASP A 234 -9.24 -13.85 -25.88
CA ASP A 234 -10.18 -14.01 -27.00
C ASP A 234 -10.95 -15.34 -26.93
N ASP A 235 -11.95 -15.51 -27.81
CA ASP A 235 -12.77 -16.73 -27.88
C ASP A 235 -11.96 -18.01 -28.17
N SER A 236 -10.72 -17.87 -28.65
CA SER A 236 -9.79 -18.97 -28.91
C SER A 236 -8.84 -19.25 -27.74
N GLY A 237 -8.99 -18.54 -26.62
CA GLY A 237 -8.13 -18.66 -25.44
C GLY A 237 -6.80 -17.90 -25.53
N ASN A 238 -6.59 -17.06 -26.56
CA ASN A 238 -5.34 -16.31 -26.67
C ASN A 238 -5.39 -15.02 -25.85
N VAL A 239 -4.29 -14.75 -25.14
CA VAL A 239 -4.10 -13.51 -24.39
C VAL A 239 -3.43 -12.47 -25.30
N ARG A 240 -3.99 -11.25 -25.38
CA ARG A 240 -3.34 -10.12 -26.05
C ARG A 240 -3.19 -8.94 -25.10
N ALA A 241 -2.01 -8.31 -25.09
CA ALA A 241 -1.81 -7.08 -24.34
C ALA A 241 -2.36 -5.88 -25.12
N ILE A 242 -3.36 -5.19 -24.58
CA ILE A 242 -3.91 -3.96 -25.14
C ILE A 242 -3.58 -2.82 -24.19
N LYS A 243 -2.89 -1.78 -24.67
CA LYS A 243 -2.72 -0.55 -23.89
C LYS A 243 -4.06 0.18 -23.83
N ASN A 244 -4.63 0.32 -22.65
CA ASN A 244 -5.83 1.12 -22.47
C ASN A 244 -5.50 2.37 -21.64
N ALA A 245 -5.58 3.53 -22.28
CA ALA A 245 -5.32 4.83 -21.65
C ALA A 245 -6.32 5.19 -20.54
N GLN A 246 -7.45 4.49 -20.45
CA GLN A 246 -8.43 4.67 -19.37
C GLN A 246 -8.01 3.97 -18.07
N PHE A 247 -7.10 3.00 -18.13
CA PHE A 247 -6.60 2.29 -16.95
C PHE A 247 -5.24 2.84 -16.59
N MET A 248 -5.19 3.67 -15.56
CA MET A 248 -3.95 4.30 -15.11
C MET A 248 -3.48 3.62 -13.84
N LYS A 249 -2.19 3.25 -13.81
CA LYS A 249 -1.45 3.03 -12.59
C LYS A 249 -0.94 4.38 -12.11
N LEU A 250 -1.41 4.79 -10.95
CA LEU A 250 -0.99 6.00 -10.28
C LEU A 250 0.18 5.67 -9.36
N LEU A 251 1.07 6.63 -9.23
CA LEU A 251 2.24 6.56 -8.36
C LEU A 251 2.37 7.89 -7.64
N LEU A 252 2.58 7.82 -6.33
CA LEU A 252 2.93 8.95 -5.50
C LEU A 252 4.20 8.63 -4.73
N LEU A 253 5.15 9.55 -4.78
CA LEU A 253 6.37 9.56 -3.98
C LEU A 253 6.23 10.68 -2.93
N VAL A 254 6.59 10.35 -1.69
CA VAL A 254 6.77 11.29 -0.58
C VAL A 254 8.22 11.15 -0.14
N SER A 255 8.97 12.24 -0.27
CA SER A 255 10.37 12.28 0.11
C SER A 255 10.60 13.20 1.29
N PHE A 256 11.42 12.74 2.23
CA PHE A 256 11.90 13.53 3.36
C PHE A 256 13.32 14.07 3.10
N ARG A 257 13.89 13.78 1.92
CA ARG A 257 15.16 14.32 1.46
C ARG A 257 15.01 15.78 1.08
N LYS A 258 15.74 16.67 1.75
CA LYS A 258 15.91 18.04 1.23
C LYS A 258 16.66 17.95 -0.11
N SER A 259 16.07 18.51 -1.15
CA SER A 259 16.72 18.63 -2.45
C SER A 259 17.27 20.04 -2.59
N ASP A 260 18.58 20.15 -2.81
CA ASP A 260 19.24 21.42 -3.10
C ASP A 260 18.85 21.95 -4.49
N ASP A 261 18.39 21.06 -5.39
CA ASP A 261 17.92 21.38 -6.73
C ASP A 261 16.67 20.56 -7.10
N LEU A 262 15.51 21.15 -6.83
CA LEU A 262 14.21 20.58 -7.21
C LEU A 262 14.02 20.47 -8.72
N HIS A 263 14.65 21.35 -9.51
CA HIS A 263 14.53 21.32 -10.96
C HIS A 263 15.30 20.14 -11.57
N ALA A 264 16.51 19.88 -11.06
CA ALA A 264 17.26 18.66 -11.40
C ALA A 264 16.48 17.41 -10.98
N THR A 265 15.92 17.42 -9.77
CA THR A 265 15.08 16.32 -9.26
C THR A 265 13.90 16.06 -10.20
N GLU A 266 13.13 17.10 -10.52
CA GLU A 266 11.99 17.02 -11.43
C GLU A 266 12.41 16.50 -12.81
N THR A 267 13.54 16.97 -13.35
CA THR A 267 14.07 16.52 -14.65
C THR A 267 14.39 15.03 -14.63
N THR A 268 15.03 14.54 -13.57
CA THR A 268 15.29 13.11 -13.37
C THR A 268 13.98 12.32 -13.30
N LEU A 269 13.01 12.76 -12.50
CA LEU A 269 11.72 12.08 -12.35
C LEU A 269 10.92 12.06 -13.66
N ARG A 270 10.92 13.15 -14.42
CA ARG A 270 10.30 13.25 -15.75
C ARG A 270 10.95 12.29 -16.75
N SER A 271 12.28 12.15 -16.71
CA SER A 271 12.99 11.23 -17.60
C SER A 271 12.67 9.76 -17.33
N GLN A 272 12.31 9.44 -16.09
CA GLN A 272 12.02 8.08 -15.64
C GLN A 272 10.53 7.73 -15.69
N SER A 273 9.64 8.72 -15.71
CA SER A 273 8.19 8.53 -15.63
C SER A 273 7.52 8.81 -16.97
N LYS A 274 6.80 7.83 -17.52
CA LYS A 274 6.13 7.94 -18.84
C LYS A 274 5.11 9.07 -18.88
N ASN A 275 4.34 9.28 -17.80
CA ASN A 275 3.50 10.46 -17.64
C ASN A 275 3.73 11.07 -16.25
N PHE A 276 4.77 11.89 -16.13
CA PHE A 276 4.97 12.71 -14.95
C PHE A 276 3.85 13.75 -14.81
N ILE A 277 3.27 13.86 -13.62
CA ILE A 277 2.17 14.78 -13.35
C ILE A 277 2.70 16.07 -12.72
N GLY A 278 3.52 15.95 -11.68
CA GLY A 278 4.07 17.10 -10.98
C GLY A 278 4.96 16.72 -9.81
N LEU A 279 5.76 17.68 -9.39
CA LEU A 279 6.55 17.67 -8.16
C LEU A 279 6.24 18.97 -7.41
N TRP A 280 6.04 18.85 -6.09
CA TRP A 280 5.63 19.96 -5.26
C TRP A 280 6.34 19.90 -3.91
N ASN A 281 6.81 21.05 -3.43
CA ASN A 281 7.42 21.23 -2.10
C ASN A 281 6.64 22.23 -1.23
N ASP A 282 5.55 22.79 -1.75
CA ASP A 282 4.67 23.72 -1.05
C ASP A 282 3.24 23.18 -1.09
N SER A 283 2.67 22.94 0.09
CA SER A 283 1.33 22.38 0.27
C SER A 283 0.20 23.19 -0.38
N THR A 284 0.40 24.50 -0.57
CA THR A 284 -0.63 25.42 -1.09
C THR A 284 -0.85 25.30 -2.59
N VAL A 285 0.11 24.74 -3.32
CA VAL A 285 0.06 24.57 -4.78
C VAL A 285 -0.18 23.13 -5.21
N ILE A 286 -0.27 22.19 -4.27
CA ILE A 286 -0.54 20.77 -4.56
C ILE A 286 -2.00 20.60 -4.97
N PRO A 287 -2.30 19.98 -6.13
CA PRO A 287 -3.68 19.66 -6.48
C PRO A 287 -4.35 18.77 -5.41
N ALA A 288 -5.62 19.04 -5.10
CA ALA A 288 -6.33 18.40 -3.98
C ALA A 288 -6.27 16.86 -3.98
N GLN A 289 -6.30 16.22 -5.15
CA GLN A 289 -6.21 14.76 -5.31
C GLN A 289 -4.85 14.15 -4.93
N TRP A 290 -3.80 14.97 -4.86
CA TRP A 290 -2.44 14.57 -4.47
C TRP A 290 -2.05 15.09 -3.09
N ASN A 291 -2.75 16.13 -2.61
CA ASN A 291 -2.49 16.76 -1.33
C ASN A 291 -3.15 15.99 -0.19
N ASN A 292 -2.45 15.93 0.95
CA ASN A 292 -3.03 15.58 2.23
C ASN A 292 -2.60 16.66 3.22
N SER A 293 -3.55 17.52 3.62
CA SER A 293 -3.28 18.65 4.52
C SER A 293 -2.75 18.19 5.88
N LEU A 294 -3.08 16.97 6.30
CA LEU A 294 -2.63 16.39 7.56
C LEU A 294 -1.10 16.28 7.61
N TRP A 295 -0.46 15.91 6.49
CA TRP A 295 1.00 15.79 6.39
C TRP A 295 1.75 17.09 6.73
N TRP A 296 1.08 18.23 6.55
CA TRP A 296 1.67 19.55 6.74
C TRP A 296 1.28 20.20 8.06
N SER A 297 0.35 19.61 8.82
CA SER A 297 -0.25 20.22 10.02
C SER A 297 -0.23 19.33 11.26
N ILE A 298 0.19 18.06 11.16
CA ILE A 298 0.34 17.15 12.31
C ILE A 298 1.21 17.76 13.41
N ASN A 299 2.32 18.40 13.03
CA ASN A 299 3.25 18.97 14.01
C ASN A 299 2.69 20.22 14.72
N ASP A 300 1.64 20.84 14.17
CA ASP A 300 0.96 21.95 14.82
C ASP A 300 0.00 21.46 15.92
N HIS A 301 -0.29 20.16 15.95
CA HIS A 301 -1.08 19.54 17.02
C HIS A 301 -0.19 19.13 18.19
N HIS A 302 -0.57 19.57 19.38
CA HIS A 302 0.05 19.11 20.62
C HIS A 302 -0.61 17.81 21.06
N PHE A 303 0.11 16.70 20.94
CA PHE A 303 -0.27 15.43 21.54
C PHE A 303 0.28 15.39 22.96
N HIS A 304 -0.61 15.33 23.94
CA HIS A 304 -0.19 15.08 25.31
C HIS A 304 0.26 13.63 25.41
N ASP A 305 1.48 13.41 25.90
CA ASP A 305 1.84 12.10 26.42
C ASP A 305 0.96 11.88 27.64
N ASN A 306 0.07 10.90 27.55
CA ASN A 306 -0.68 10.51 28.74
C ASN A 306 0.33 9.95 29.74
N ASP A 307 0.54 10.69 30.84
CA ASP A 307 1.11 10.15 32.06
C ASP A 307 0.36 8.85 32.40
N CYS A 308 1.07 7.73 32.32
CA CYS A 308 0.68 6.40 32.77
C CYS A 308 -0.51 5.75 32.03
N CYS A 309 -0.20 4.82 31.11
CA CYS A 309 -0.77 3.47 31.12
C CYS A 309 0.06 2.56 30.20
N LEU A 310 1.07 1.90 30.77
CA LEU A 310 1.56 0.62 30.24
C LEU A 310 0.36 -0.32 30.11
N CYS A 311 -0.14 -0.51 28.89
CA CYS A 311 -1.14 -1.54 28.62
C CYS A 311 -0.41 -2.89 28.58
N SER A 312 -0.25 -3.49 29.75
CA SER A 312 0.16 -4.88 29.92
C SER A 312 -0.98 -5.80 29.48
N CYS A 313 -1.10 -6.01 28.17
CA CYS A 313 -1.86 -7.12 27.61
C CYS A 313 -1.07 -8.44 27.80
N TYR A 314 -0.83 -8.81 29.06
CA TYR A 314 -0.47 -10.15 29.51
C TYR A 314 -1.25 -10.40 30.80
N SER A 315 -2.56 -10.61 30.67
CA SER A 315 -3.30 -11.36 31.68
C SER A 315 -3.17 -12.83 31.32
N GLU A 316 -2.15 -13.48 31.87
CA GLU A 316 -2.11 -14.94 31.93
C GLU A 316 -3.35 -15.42 32.68
N GLN A 317 -4.11 -16.29 32.02
CA GLN A 317 -5.11 -17.12 32.67
C GLN A 317 -4.38 -18.18 33.49
N HIS A 318 -4.59 -18.19 34.81
CA HIS A 318 -4.55 -19.40 35.61
C HIS A 318 -5.63 -19.37 36.69
#